data_AF-A0A3P6V7U9-F1
#
_entry.id   AF-A0A3P6V7U9-F1
#
_cell.length_a   1.000
_cell.length_b   1.000
_cell.length_c   1.000
_cell.angle_alpha   90.00
_cell.angle_beta   90.00
_cell.angle_gamma   90.00
#
_symmetry.space_group_name_H-M   'P 1'
#
loop_
_entity.id
_entity.type
_entity.pdbx_description
1 polymer ?
#
loop_
_entity_poly.entity_id
_entity_poly.type
_entity_poly.pdbx_seq_one_letter_code
_entity_poly.pdbx_strand_id
1 'polypeptide(L)'
;ELWRATITSMEKLVVLPPLDNKAILKQIPNAEVFCDMTKLMSTHLKEVKNISSVKEMMDIAREYERSLTPKQCTVLDAALDAVKECFHAGGQGLKKSFFEKSPELQSLKYALSLYTQTTEQLIKTFITSQKQQDLPSQEQPVGEVNVQVDLFTHPGTGEQKVTVKILAANDLRWQTLSTFKPFVEVHLVGPNLADKKRKMATKSKSGNWAPKFNETFHFFLGSEGEPEHCELMFQVKDYCFAREDRIVGVGVLQLANMIDQGTCACWVQLGRRFHIDETGLILLRILSQRQTNEIAREFVRLKSECRYETESTIAASMSNQQLATTRVS
;
A
#
# COMPACT_ATOMS: atom_id res chain seq x y z
N GLU A 1 23.25 -23.61 1.21
CA GLU A 1 21.96 -23.79 0.51
C GLU A 1 20.83 -24.22 1.43
N LEU A 2 20.85 -25.40 2.06
CA LEU A 2 19.71 -25.86 2.87
C LEU A 2 19.32 -24.88 3.99
N TRP A 3 20.27 -24.36 4.76
CA TRP A 3 20.02 -23.30 5.77
C TRP A 3 19.29 -22.09 5.17
N ARG A 4 19.81 -21.56 4.05
CA ARG A 4 19.21 -20.40 3.37
C ARG A 4 17.78 -20.71 2.95
N ALA A 5 17.55 -21.85 2.31
CA ALA A 5 16.22 -22.28 1.89
C ALA A 5 15.26 -22.42 3.07
N THR A 6 15.70 -23.01 4.21
CA THR A 6 14.89 -23.13 5.42
C THR A 6 14.50 -21.76 5.98
N ILE A 7 15.45 -20.84 6.14
CA ILE A 7 15.20 -19.52 6.71
C ILE A 7 14.32 -18.68 5.77
N THR A 8 14.63 -18.65 4.47
CA THR A 8 13.80 -17.96 3.48
C THR A 8 12.38 -18.54 3.42
N SER A 9 12.22 -19.86 3.56
CA SER A 9 10.89 -20.49 3.58
C SER A 9 10.12 -20.11 4.85
N MET A 10 10.77 -20.12 6.01
CA MET A 10 10.16 -19.68 7.27
C MET A 10 9.71 -18.21 7.20
N GLU A 11 10.55 -17.35 6.64
CA GLU A 11 10.21 -15.95 6.41
C GLU A 11 9.01 -15.78 5.48
N LYS A 12 9.06 -16.36 4.28
CA LYS A 12 8.03 -16.13 3.25
C LYS A 12 6.72 -16.87 3.49
N LEU A 13 6.74 -17.99 4.22
CA LEU A 13 5.56 -18.83 4.42
C LEU A 13 4.90 -18.64 5.79
N VAL A 14 5.70 -18.37 6.83
CA VAL A 14 5.19 -18.28 8.21
C VAL A 14 5.13 -16.83 8.67
N VAL A 15 6.21 -16.06 8.49
CA VAL A 15 6.31 -14.69 9.00
C VAL A 15 5.66 -13.67 8.08
N LEU A 16 5.79 -13.85 6.78
CA LEU A 16 5.22 -12.97 5.76
C LEU A 16 4.37 -13.81 4.79
N PRO A 17 3.35 -14.55 5.27
CA PRO A 17 2.58 -15.44 4.41
C PRO A 17 2.01 -14.69 3.20
N PRO A 18 1.90 -15.35 2.03
CA PRO A 18 1.23 -14.77 0.87
C PRO A 18 -0.17 -14.30 1.26
N LEU A 19 -0.58 -13.13 0.78
CA LEU A 19 -1.90 -12.58 1.09
C LEU A 19 -2.98 -13.49 0.48
N ASP A 20 -3.73 -14.24 1.29
CA ASP A 20 -4.70 -15.22 0.79
C ASP A 20 -5.92 -14.57 0.08
N ASN A 21 -6.13 -13.27 0.28
CA ASN A 21 -7.21 -12.54 -0.37
C ASN A 21 -6.86 -12.25 -1.83
N LYS A 22 -7.35 -13.09 -2.75
CA LYS A 22 -7.31 -12.86 -4.21
C LYS A 22 -7.80 -11.46 -4.62
N ALA A 23 -8.69 -10.82 -3.84
CA ALA A 23 -9.13 -9.45 -4.09
C ALA A 23 -8.03 -8.41 -3.78
N ILE A 24 -7.29 -8.59 -2.69
CA ILE A 24 -6.19 -7.70 -2.28
C ILE A 24 -4.93 -7.98 -3.12
N LEU A 25 -4.64 -9.24 -3.45
CA LEU A 25 -3.56 -9.61 -4.37
C LEU A 25 -3.75 -9.01 -5.77
N LYS A 26 -4.99 -8.90 -6.27
CA LYS A 26 -5.25 -8.20 -7.54
C LYS A 26 -5.03 -6.68 -7.42
N GLN A 27 -5.10 -6.13 -6.21
CA GLN A 27 -4.99 -4.71 -5.90
C GLN A 27 -3.55 -4.26 -5.63
N ILE A 28 -2.69 -5.13 -5.10
CA ILE A 28 -1.32 -4.75 -4.76
C ILE A 28 -0.40 -4.69 -6.00
N PRO A 29 0.42 -3.64 -6.16
CA PRO A 29 1.43 -3.55 -7.22
C PRO A 29 2.41 -4.74 -7.20
N ASN A 30 2.84 -5.24 -8.37
CA ASN A 30 3.78 -6.37 -8.51
C ASN A 30 3.33 -7.74 -7.97
N ALA A 31 2.01 -7.97 -7.85
CA ALA A 31 1.46 -9.25 -7.43
C ALA A 31 1.84 -10.44 -8.32
N GLU A 32 2.30 -10.22 -9.57
CA GLU A 32 2.77 -11.31 -10.45
C GLU A 32 4.01 -12.03 -9.89
N VAL A 33 4.94 -11.29 -9.28
CA VAL A 33 6.14 -11.85 -8.63
C VAL A 33 5.78 -12.75 -7.44
N PHE A 34 4.64 -12.51 -6.81
CA PHE A 34 4.13 -13.31 -5.68
C PHE A 34 3.11 -14.39 -6.11
N CYS A 35 2.38 -14.19 -7.20
CA CYS A 35 1.40 -15.15 -7.73
C CYS A 35 2.06 -16.44 -8.25
N ASP A 36 3.24 -16.35 -8.87
CA ASP A 36 3.90 -17.52 -9.44
C ASP A 36 4.31 -18.56 -8.37
N MET A 37 4.65 -18.11 -7.16
CA MET A 37 4.94 -19.03 -6.05
C MET A 37 3.67 -19.66 -5.45
N THR A 38 2.51 -19.04 -5.67
CA THR A 38 1.19 -19.53 -5.20
C THR A 38 0.63 -20.60 -6.15
N LYS A 39 0.92 -20.51 -7.46
CA LYS A 39 0.56 -21.56 -8.44
C LYS A 39 1.21 -22.90 -8.12
N LEU A 40 2.48 -22.88 -7.66
CA LEU A 40 3.24 -24.07 -7.26
C LEU A 40 2.56 -24.85 -6.11
N MET A 41 1.86 -24.17 -5.21
CA MET A 41 1.18 -24.78 -4.05
C MET A 41 -0.15 -25.46 -4.40
N SER A 42 -0.87 -25.00 -5.42
CA SER A 42 -2.17 -25.59 -5.79
C SER A 42 -2.07 -27.04 -6.31
N THR A 43 -0.86 -27.44 -6.71
CA THR A 43 -0.52 -28.79 -7.17
C THR A 43 -0.17 -29.77 -6.04
N HIS A 44 0.26 -29.29 -4.87
CA HIS A 44 0.67 -30.16 -3.75
C HIS A 44 -0.41 -30.39 -2.68
N LEU A 45 -1.47 -29.58 -2.63
CA LEU A 45 -2.55 -29.70 -1.63
C LEU A 45 -3.82 -30.42 -2.13
N LYS A 46 -3.85 -30.88 -3.39
CA LYS A 46 -5.03 -31.55 -3.97
C LYS A 46 -5.19 -33.03 -3.58
N GLU A 47 -4.33 -33.58 -2.74
CA GLU A 47 -4.36 -35.02 -2.40
C GLU A 47 -4.95 -35.39 -1.04
N VAL A 48 -5.52 -34.48 -0.25
CA VAL A 48 -6.17 -34.85 1.03
C VAL A 48 -7.68 -34.62 0.95
N LYS A 49 -8.42 -35.66 0.53
CA LYS A 49 -9.87 -35.74 0.66
C LYS A 49 -10.24 -36.56 1.89
N ASN A 50 -10.59 -35.89 2.99
CA ASN A 50 -11.74 -36.19 3.84
C ASN A 50 -11.71 -35.30 5.10
N ILE A 51 -12.87 -35.25 5.76
CA ILE A 51 -13.17 -34.74 7.11
C ILE A 51 -14.04 -33.47 7.09
N SER A 52 -15.32 -33.67 7.40
CA SER A 52 -16.40 -32.68 7.49
C SER A 52 -16.40 -31.84 8.78
N SER A 53 -15.45 -32.05 9.70
CA SER A 53 -15.21 -31.15 10.85
C SER A 53 -14.24 -30.00 10.53
N VAL A 54 -13.56 -30.06 9.39
CA VAL A 54 -12.55 -29.08 8.97
C VAL A 54 -13.20 -27.77 8.52
N LYS A 55 -14.47 -27.75 8.14
CA LYS A 55 -15.16 -26.52 7.68
C LYS A 55 -15.41 -25.53 8.81
N GLU A 56 -15.89 -25.99 9.97
CA GLU A 56 -16.06 -25.15 11.17
C GLU A 56 -14.70 -24.78 11.81
N MET A 57 -13.72 -25.69 11.79
CA MET A 57 -12.34 -25.37 12.20
C MET A 57 -11.65 -24.40 11.22
N MET A 58 -11.97 -24.45 9.92
CA MET A 58 -11.50 -23.51 8.90
C MET A 58 -12.21 -22.16 8.98
N ASP A 59 -13.44 -22.10 9.45
CA ASP A 59 -14.14 -20.82 9.64
C ASP A 59 -13.67 -20.15 10.96
N ILE A 60 -13.37 -20.93 12.02
CA ILE A 60 -12.70 -20.41 13.23
C ILE A 60 -11.24 -20.02 12.95
N ALA A 61 -10.50 -20.77 12.12
CA ALA A 61 -9.15 -20.41 11.67
C ALA A 61 -9.13 -19.30 10.59
N ARG A 62 -10.28 -18.97 9.99
CA ARG A 62 -10.43 -17.81 9.10
C ARG A 62 -10.64 -16.52 9.87
N GLU A 63 -11.21 -16.59 11.08
CA GLU A 63 -11.51 -15.42 11.91
C GLU A 63 -10.49 -15.15 13.03
N TYR A 64 -9.66 -16.12 13.42
CA TYR A 64 -8.63 -15.90 14.45
C TYR A 64 -7.27 -15.53 13.85
N GLU A 65 -6.91 -14.25 14.00
CA GLU A 65 -5.57 -13.67 13.95
C GLU A 65 -4.59 -14.28 12.93
N ARG A 66 -4.73 -13.84 11.67
CA ARG A 66 -3.68 -14.02 10.64
C ARG A 66 -2.44 -13.14 10.89
N SER A 67 -2.43 -12.36 11.99
CA SER A 67 -1.25 -11.65 12.48
C SER A 67 -0.49 -12.49 13.49
N LEU A 68 0.81 -12.64 13.31
CA LEU A 68 1.66 -13.17 14.37
C LEU A 68 1.51 -12.28 15.62
N THR A 69 1.01 -12.89 16.69
CA THR A 69 0.97 -12.25 18.02
C THR A 69 2.40 -12.09 18.55
N PRO A 70 2.64 -11.15 19.48
CA PRO A 70 3.95 -11.03 20.14
C PRO A 70 4.41 -12.36 20.78
N LYS A 71 3.48 -13.14 21.34
CA LYS A 71 3.78 -14.47 21.90
C LYS A 71 4.24 -15.45 20.81
N GLN A 72 3.58 -15.47 19.67
CA GLN A 72 3.98 -16.31 18.53
C GLN A 72 5.34 -15.88 17.96
N CYS A 73 5.66 -14.58 17.95
CA CYS A 73 7.00 -14.10 17.58
C CYS A 73 8.07 -14.65 18.52
N THR A 74 7.84 -14.61 19.84
CA THR A 74 8.77 -15.21 20.82
C THR A 74 8.96 -16.71 20.63
N VAL A 75 7.87 -17.44 20.31
CA VAL A 75 7.94 -18.88 20.01
C VAL A 75 8.76 -19.13 18.73
N LEU A 76 8.59 -18.29 17.69
CA LEU A 76 9.37 -18.39 16.46
C LEU A 76 10.85 -18.08 16.69
N ASP A 77 11.18 -17.10 17.53
CA ASP A 77 12.57 -16.81 17.91
C ASP A 77 13.22 -18.00 18.63
N ALA A 78 12.51 -18.62 19.58
CA ALA A 78 12.99 -19.84 20.25
C ALA A 78 13.14 -21.02 19.27
N ALA A 79 12.21 -21.17 18.32
CA ALA A 79 12.30 -22.18 17.27
C ALA A 79 13.50 -21.94 16.35
N LEU A 80 13.83 -20.67 16.03
CA LEU A 80 15.01 -20.32 15.24
C LEU A 80 16.30 -20.73 15.94
N ASP A 81 16.38 -20.59 17.26
CA ASP A 81 17.55 -21.06 18.01
C ASP A 81 17.68 -22.58 17.98
N ALA A 82 16.57 -23.32 18.08
CA ALA A 82 16.59 -24.77 17.90
C ALA A 82 17.04 -25.18 16.48
N VAL A 83 16.55 -24.50 15.44
CA VAL A 83 16.97 -24.73 14.05
C VAL A 83 18.48 -24.45 13.89
N LYS A 84 19.01 -23.36 14.47
CA LYS A 84 20.46 -23.10 14.46
C LYS A 84 21.24 -24.24 15.10
N GLU A 85 20.82 -24.75 16.24
CA GLU A 85 21.51 -25.86 16.91
C GLU A 85 21.47 -27.15 16.07
N CYS A 86 20.37 -27.43 15.36
CA CYS A 86 20.30 -28.54 14.40
C CYS A 86 21.32 -28.38 13.26
N PHE A 87 21.44 -27.21 12.66
CA PHE A 87 22.42 -26.95 11.59
C PHE A 87 23.86 -26.82 12.12
N HIS A 88 24.04 -26.46 13.38
CA HIS A 88 25.35 -26.43 14.04
C HIS A 88 25.86 -27.85 14.32
N ALA A 89 24.95 -28.79 14.61
CA ALA A 89 25.23 -30.20 14.84
C ALA A 89 26.39 -30.43 15.83
N GLY A 90 26.37 -29.73 16.97
CA GLY A 90 27.41 -29.83 18.00
C GLY A 90 28.82 -29.45 17.52
N GLY A 91 28.95 -28.62 16.49
CA GLY A 91 30.22 -28.18 15.90
C GLY A 91 30.64 -28.95 14.65
N GLN A 92 29.91 -29.99 14.25
CA GLN A 92 30.17 -30.73 13.01
C GLN A 92 29.49 -30.13 11.79
N GLY A 93 28.57 -29.17 11.98
CA GLY A 93 27.83 -28.49 10.93
C GLY A 93 28.30 -27.06 10.67
N LEU A 94 27.36 -26.15 10.44
CA LEU A 94 27.65 -24.74 10.17
C LEU A 94 28.22 -24.04 11.43
N LYS A 95 29.22 -23.19 11.23
CA LYS A 95 29.82 -22.39 12.32
C LYS A 95 28.82 -21.36 12.85
N LYS A 96 28.84 -21.09 14.16
CA LYS A 96 27.96 -20.06 14.75
C LYS A 96 28.11 -18.68 14.10
N SER A 97 29.33 -18.32 13.72
CA SER A 97 29.62 -17.07 12.99
C SER A 97 29.01 -16.98 11.58
N PHE A 98 28.66 -18.12 10.96
CA PHE A 98 27.95 -18.13 9.69
C PHE A 98 26.50 -17.68 9.85
N PHE A 99 25.82 -18.12 10.92
CA PHE A 99 24.43 -17.74 11.18
C PHE A 99 24.29 -16.24 11.45
N GLU A 100 25.16 -15.66 12.29
CA GLU A 100 25.09 -14.23 12.62
C GLU A 100 25.35 -13.32 11.40
N LYS A 101 26.08 -13.81 10.40
CA LYS A 101 26.35 -13.11 9.14
C LYS A 101 25.34 -13.46 8.02
N SER A 102 24.37 -14.34 8.28
CA SER A 102 23.39 -14.77 7.27
C SER A 102 22.41 -13.63 6.98
N PRO A 103 22.37 -13.10 5.74
CA PRO A 103 21.45 -12.03 5.39
C PRO A 103 19.98 -12.48 5.49
N GLU A 104 19.70 -13.76 5.21
CA GLU A 104 18.36 -14.33 5.32
C GLU A 104 17.88 -14.35 6.78
N LEU A 105 18.77 -14.68 7.73
CA LEU A 105 18.42 -14.65 9.16
C LEU A 105 18.22 -13.20 9.64
N GLN A 106 19.03 -12.27 9.16
CA GLN A 106 18.88 -10.84 9.49
C GLN A 106 17.55 -10.30 8.96
N SER A 107 17.17 -10.65 7.72
CA SER A 107 15.87 -10.29 7.12
C SER A 107 14.70 -10.86 7.93
N LEU A 108 14.76 -12.15 8.28
CA LEU A 108 13.72 -12.79 9.10
C LEU A 108 13.56 -12.15 10.48
N LYS A 109 14.68 -11.89 11.17
CA LYS A 109 14.66 -11.20 12.47
C LYS A 109 14.11 -9.78 12.35
N TYR A 110 14.46 -9.06 11.28
CA TYR A 110 13.90 -7.74 11.02
C TYR A 110 12.38 -7.82 10.81
N ALA A 111 11.89 -8.74 9.99
CA ALA A 111 10.46 -8.95 9.78
C ALA A 111 9.71 -9.28 11.08
N LEU A 112 10.28 -10.15 11.94
CA LEU A 112 9.73 -10.45 13.27
C LEU A 112 9.69 -9.21 14.18
N SER A 113 10.74 -8.38 14.17
CA SER A 113 10.77 -7.15 14.95
C SER A 113 9.68 -6.15 14.54
N LEU A 114 9.25 -6.16 13.28
CA LEU A 114 8.16 -5.30 12.82
C LEU A 114 6.79 -5.71 13.39
N TYR A 115 6.58 -6.98 13.70
CA TYR A 115 5.34 -7.46 14.34
C TYR A 115 5.15 -6.90 15.75
N THR A 116 6.24 -6.56 16.44
CA THR A 116 6.16 -5.98 17.81
C THR A 116 5.93 -4.48 17.81
N GLN A 117 6.00 -3.80 16.65
CA GLN A 117 5.85 -2.35 16.55
C GLN A 117 4.38 -1.91 16.59
N THR A 118 4.11 -0.69 17.04
CA THR A 118 2.75 -0.10 16.98
C THR A 118 2.37 0.26 15.54
N THR A 119 1.07 0.46 15.28
CA THR A 119 0.59 0.80 13.93
C THR A 119 1.19 2.12 13.47
N GLU A 120 1.27 3.07 14.40
CA GLU A 120 1.85 4.39 14.17
C GLU A 120 3.33 4.30 13.78
N GLN A 121 4.11 3.45 14.45
CA GLN A 121 5.53 3.25 14.10
C GLN A 121 5.70 2.60 12.73
N LEU A 122 4.86 1.64 12.37
CA LEU A 122 4.90 1.02 11.04
C LEU A 122 4.53 2.02 9.93
N ILE A 123 3.51 2.86 10.14
CA ILE A 123 3.11 3.91 9.19
C ILE A 123 4.23 4.95 9.06
N LYS A 124 4.79 5.41 10.18
CA LYS A 124 5.94 6.32 10.22
C LYS A 124 7.14 5.76 9.45
N THR A 125 7.44 4.48 9.64
CA THR A 125 8.52 3.77 8.91
C THR A 125 8.21 3.68 7.42
N PHE A 126 6.96 3.40 7.04
CA PHE A 126 6.55 3.34 5.63
C PHE A 126 6.76 4.70 4.96
N ILE A 127 6.20 5.78 5.51
CA ILE A 127 6.28 7.12 4.90
C ILE A 127 7.74 7.59 4.82
N THR A 128 8.53 7.30 5.85
CA THR A 128 9.94 7.68 5.89
C THR A 128 10.77 6.93 4.85
N SER A 129 10.52 5.63 4.66
CA SER A 129 11.27 4.80 3.69
C SER A 129 10.82 5.00 2.25
N GLN A 130 9.52 5.17 2.00
CA GLN A 130 8.95 5.23 0.65
C GLN A 130 9.13 6.61 -0.01
N LYS A 131 10.33 6.90 -0.51
CA LYS A 131 10.66 8.18 -1.18
C LYS A 131 10.34 8.23 -2.68
N GLN A 132 9.96 7.10 -3.26
CA GLN A 132 9.87 6.89 -4.70
C GLN A 132 8.47 6.44 -5.15
N GLN A 133 7.44 6.81 -4.39
CA GLN A 133 6.06 6.38 -4.62
C GLN A 133 5.43 6.96 -5.89
N ASP A 134 5.93 8.14 -6.28
CA ASP A 134 5.53 8.97 -7.41
C ASP A 134 6.28 8.65 -8.71
N LEU A 135 7.33 7.82 -8.64
CA LEU A 135 7.93 7.28 -9.85
C LEU A 135 6.81 6.62 -10.66
N PRO A 136 6.73 6.90 -11.97
CA PRO A 136 5.89 6.09 -12.80
C PRO A 136 6.33 4.65 -12.52
N SER A 137 5.38 3.85 -12.03
CA SER A 137 5.35 2.43 -12.41
C SER A 137 5.67 2.37 -13.91
N GLN A 138 6.22 1.28 -14.46
CA GLN A 138 6.66 1.26 -15.88
C GLN A 138 5.61 1.76 -16.93
N GLU A 139 4.38 2.04 -16.50
CA GLU A 139 3.28 2.76 -17.12
C GLU A 139 3.43 4.31 -17.19
N GLN A 140 2.86 4.92 -18.22
CA GLN A 140 2.84 6.37 -18.37
C GLN A 140 1.92 7.05 -17.34
N PRO A 141 2.19 8.32 -16.96
CA PRO A 141 1.28 9.14 -16.16
C PRO A 141 -0.13 9.20 -16.76
N VAL A 142 -1.13 9.28 -15.88
CA VAL A 142 -2.56 9.30 -16.26
C VAL A 142 -3.25 10.64 -15.99
N GLY A 143 -2.45 11.66 -15.70
CA GLY A 143 -2.87 13.04 -15.47
C GLY A 143 -2.07 13.67 -14.33
N GLU A 144 -2.48 14.86 -13.93
CA GLU A 144 -1.82 15.62 -12.87
C GLU A 144 -2.80 16.52 -12.12
N VAL A 145 -2.52 16.83 -10.85
CA VAL A 145 -3.32 17.72 -10.01
C VAL A 145 -2.46 18.90 -9.58
N ASN A 146 -2.94 20.13 -9.84
CA ASN A 146 -2.31 21.35 -9.37
C ASN A 146 -2.78 21.66 -7.96
N VAL A 147 -1.82 21.71 -7.04
CA VAL A 147 -2.07 21.90 -5.62
C VAL A 147 -1.22 23.03 -5.07
N GLN A 148 -1.79 23.75 -4.12
CA GLN A 148 -1.04 24.62 -3.22
C GLN A 148 -1.26 24.10 -1.79
N VAL A 149 -0.18 23.86 -1.07
CA VAL A 149 -0.19 23.32 0.28
C VAL A 149 0.58 24.26 1.19
N ASP A 150 -0.01 24.61 2.34
CA ASP A 150 0.60 25.47 3.34
C ASP A 150 0.60 24.74 4.70
N LEU A 151 1.76 24.70 5.35
CA LEU A 151 1.97 24.19 6.70
C LEU A 151 2.06 25.38 7.66
N PHE A 152 1.16 25.40 8.64
CA PHE A 152 1.13 26.44 9.65
C PHE A 152 1.22 25.82 11.05
N THR A 153 2.15 26.33 11.86
CA THR A 153 2.27 26.00 13.28
C THR A 153 1.90 27.23 14.10
N HIS A 154 0.87 27.10 14.94
CA HIS A 154 0.45 28.21 15.78
C HIS A 154 1.51 28.51 16.86
N PRO A 155 2.08 29.73 16.92
CA PRO A 155 3.26 30.02 17.74
C PRO A 155 3.02 29.93 19.26
N GLY A 156 1.76 30.01 19.71
CA GLY A 156 1.42 29.92 21.13
C GLY A 156 0.98 28.54 21.60
N THR A 157 0.30 27.77 20.75
CA THR A 157 -0.31 26.47 21.13
C THR A 157 0.46 25.28 20.57
N GLY A 158 1.36 25.51 19.61
CA GLY A 158 2.03 24.44 18.86
C GLY A 158 1.12 23.71 17.88
N GLU A 159 -0.17 24.10 17.77
CA GLU A 159 -1.11 23.42 16.89
C GLU A 159 -0.69 23.55 15.43
N GLN A 160 -0.51 22.41 14.79
CA GLN A 160 -0.15 22.32 13.39
C GLN A 160 -1.38 22.09 12.51
N LYS A 161 -1.45 22.86 11.42
CA LYS A 161 -2.52 22.84 10.42
C LYS A 161 -1.92 22.73 9.03
N VAL A 162 -2.50 21.85 8.21
CA VAL A 162 -2.19 21.69 6.80
C VAL A 162 -3.35 22.26 5.99
N THR A 163 -3.12 23.34 5.26
CA THR A 163 -4.08 23.88 4.30
C THR A 163 -3.77 23.33 2.92
N VAL A 164 -4.75 22.75 2.24
CA VAL A 164 -4.60 22.16 0.90
C VAL A 164 -5.59 22.80 -0.05
N LYS A 165 -5.11 23.50 -1.07
CA LYS A 165 -5.93 24.09 -2.12
C LYS A 165 -5.76 23.28 -3.41
N ILE A 166 -6.86 22.69 -3.88
CA ILE A 166 -6.92 22.00 -5.16
C ILE A 166 -7.35 23.01 -6.22
N LEU A 167 -6.41 23.41 -7.08
CA LEU A 167 -6.65 24.43 -8.11
C LEU A 167 -7.33 23.81 -9.32
N ALA A 168 -6.72 22.77 -9.89
CA ALA A 168 -7.19 22.09 -11.08
C ALA A 168 -6.61 20.67 -11.17
N ALA A 169 -7.15 19.86 -12.07
CA ALA A 169 -6.45 18.72 -12.64
C ALA A 169 -6.33 18.90 -14.15
N ASN A 170 -5.30 18.30 -14.75
CA ASN A 170 -5.01 18.37 -16.17
C ASN A 170 -4.69 16.98 -16.75
N ASP A 171 -4.84 16.87 -18.07
CA ASP A 171 -4.53 15.68 -18.87
C ASP A 171 -5.02 14.38 -18.23
N LEU A 172 -6.24 14.38 -17.68
CA LEU A 172 -6.80 13.15 -17.11
C LEU A 172 -6.96 12.15 -18.26
N ARG A 173 -6.32 10.99 -18.19
CA ARG A 173 -6.36 10.00 -19.29
C ARG A 173 -7.38 8.92 -18.98
N TRP A 174 -8.66 9.26 -18.97
CA TRP A 174 -9.74 8.35 -18.55
C TRP A 174 -10.78 8.12 -19.64
N GLN A 175 -11.19 6.86 -19.82
CA GLN A 175 -12.23 6.48 -20.76
C GLN A 175 -13.41 5.84 -20.00
N THR A 176 -14.61 6.31 -20.30
CA THR A 176 -15.84 5.84 -19.65
C THR A 176 -17.01 5.88 -20.63
N LEU A 177 -17.93 4.94 -20.50
CA LEU A 177 -19.14 4.86 -21.33
C LEU A 177 -20.19 5.90 -20.93
N SER A 178 -20.15 6.36 -19.67
CA SER A 178 -21.02 7.40 -19.14
C SER A 178 -20.32 8.77 -19.19
N THR A 179 -21.05 9.85 -18.97
CA THR A 179 -20.44 11.17 -18.78
C THR A 179 -19.39 11.12 -17.67
N PHE A 180 -18.15 11.47 -17.99
CA PHE A 180 -17.05 11.53 -17.03
C PHE A 180 -17.31 12.62 -15.99
N LYS A 181 -17.18 12.31 -14.70
CA LYS A 181 -17.43 13.28 -13.62
C LYS A 181 -16.28 13.30 -12.60
N PRO A 182 -15.10 13.84 -12.94
CA PRO A 182 -13.98 13.83 -12.03
C PRO A 182 -14.19 14.70 -10.79
N PHE A 183 -13.68 14.19 -9.68
CA PHE A 183 -13.43 14.92 -8.45
C PHE A 183 -12.11 14.43 -7.83
N VAL A 184 -11.55 15.20 -6.91
CA VAL A 184 -10.31 14.86 -6.20
C VAL A 184 -10.65 14.56 -4.75
N GLU A 185 -10.31 13.37 -4.28
CA GLU A 185 -10.23 13.05 -2.86
C GLU A 185 -8.82 13.30 -2.34
N VAL A 186 -8.72 14.03 -1.22
CA VAL A 186 -7.46 14.31 -0.53
C VAL A 186 -7.48 13.57 0.80
N HIS A 187 -6.44 12.77 1.02
CA HIS A 187 -6.24 12.00 2.23
C HIS A 187 -5.01 12.50 2.96
N LEU A 188 -5.16 12.82 4.25
CA LEU A 188 -4.03 12.98 5.15
C LEU A 188 -3.66 11.61 5.72
N VAL A 189 -2.43 11.16 5.45
CA VAL A 189 -1.92 9.85 5.84
C VAL A 189 -0.68 10.04 6.70
N GLY A 190 -0.63 9.42 7.87
CA GLY A 190 0.43 9.62 8.85
C GLY A 190 0.10 8.98 10.20
N PRO A 191 1.03 9.03 11.16
CA PRO A 191 0.80 8.50 12.50
C PRO A 191 -0.13 9.39 13.32
N ASN A 192 -0.75 8.82 14.35
CA ASN A 192 -1.56 9.48 15.38
C ASN A 192 -2.78 10.26 14.84
N LEU A 193 -3.39 9.78 13.75
CA LEU A 193 -4.51 10.45 13.09
C LEU A 193 -5.89 9.89 13.47
N ALA A 194 -5.99 9.01 14.47
CA ALA A 194 -7.21 8.24 14.76
C ALA A 194 -8.45 9.11 15.02
N ASP A 195 -8.28 10.19 15.78
CA ASP A 195 -9.30 11.17 16.15
C ASP A 195 -9.41 12.35 15.17
N LYS A 196 -8.61 12.36 14.10
CA LYS A 196 -8.53 13.48 13.14
C LYS A 196 -9.39 13.24 11.91
N LYS A 197 -9.85 14.33 11.30
CA LYS A 197 -10.44 14.27 9.97
C LYS A 197 -9.33 14.03 8.95
N ARG A 198 -9.36 12.89 8.26
CA ARG A 198 -8.31 12.45 7.33
C ARG A 198 -8.69 12.51 5.86
N LYS A 199 -9.96 12.79 5.53
CA LYS A 199 -10.46 12.76 4.15
C LYS A 199 -11.29 14.01 3.82
N MET A 200 -11.03 14.56 2.64
CA MET A 200 -11.79 15.66 2.03
C MET A 200 -11.99 15.36 0.54
N ALA A 201 -13.01 15.93 -0.09
CA ALA A 201 -13.27 15.73 -1.51
C ALA A 201 -13.78 17.02 -2.15
N THR A 202 -13.35 17.30 -3.38
CA THR A 202 -13.88 18.40 -4.19
C THR A 202 -15.26 18.08 -4.73
N LYS A 203 -15.97 19.09 -5.22
CA LYS A 203 -17.17 18.86 -6.05
C LYS A 203 -16.77 18.22 -7.38
N SER A 204 -17.62 17.34 -7.90
CA SER A 204 -17.41 16.74 -9.21
C SER A 204 -17.69 17.73 -10.35
N LYS A 205 -16.97 17.57 -11.47
CA LYS A 205 -17.12 18.40 -12.67
C LYS A 205 -17.55 17.51 -13.84
N SER A 206 -18.66 17.81 -14.49
CA SER A 206 -19.21 16.96 -15.55
C SER A 206 -18.52 17.20 -16.90
N GLY A 207 -18.16 16.12 -17.59
CA GLY A 207 -17.63 16.10 -18.96
C GLY A 207 -16.28 16.80 -19.13
N ASN A 208 -15.44 16.86 -18.10
CA ASN A 208 -14.24 17.69 -18.10
C ASN A 208 -12.99 16.88 -17.77
N TRP A 209 -12.00 16.84 -18.68
CA TRP A 209 -10.71 16.17 -18.47
C TRP A 209 -9.58 17.09 -18.00
N ALA A 210 -9.86 18.40 -17.90
CA ALA A 210 -9.01 19.42 -17.29
C ALA A 210 -9.83 20.28 -16.30
N PRO A 211 -10.42 19.68 -15.25
CA PRO A 211 -11.34 20.37 -14.35
C PRO A 211 -10.63 21.42 -13.48
N LYS A 212 -11.24 22.59 -13.34
CA LYS A 212 -10.86 23.62 -12.36
C LYS A 212 -11.75 23.50 -11.12
N PHE A 213 -11.12 23.29 -9.96
CA PHE A 213 -11.82 23.10 -8.69
C PHE A 213 -11.81 24.40 -7.87
N ASN A 214 -10.63 24.96 -7.60
CA ASN A 214 -10.43 26.12 -6.72
C ASN A 214 -11.05 25.92 -5.33
N GLU A 215 -10.88 24.73 -4.75
CA GLU A 215 -11.41 24.37 -3.44
C GLU A 215 -10.28 24.25 -2.41
N THR A 216 -10.51 24.74 -1.19
CA THR A 216 -9.53 24.72 -0.09
C THR A 216 -10.02 23.84 1.05
N PHE A 217 -9.14 22.98 1.53
CA PHE A 217 -9.35 22.06 2.64
C PHE A 217 -8.37 22.33 3.76
N HIS A 218 -8.75 21.96 4.98
CA HIS A 218 -7.94 22.13 6.17
C HIS A 218 -7.88 20.80 6.93
N PHE A 219 -6.67 20.35 7.20
CA PHE A 219 -6.38 19.22 8.07
C PHE A 219 -5.66 19.72 9.32
N PHE A 220 -5.95 19.11 10.47
CA PHE A 220 -5.37 19.49 11.75
C PHE A 220 -4.58 18.31 12.31
N LEU A 221 -3.27 18.51 12.51
CA LEU A 221 -2.38 17.49 13.11
C LEU A 221 -2.42 17.57 14.64
N GLY A 222 -2.70 18.76 15.20
CA GLY A 222 -2.67 19.00 16.65
C GLY A 222 -1.31 19.53 17.11
N SER A 223 -1.10 19.60 18.43
CA SER A 223 0.14 20.11 19.04
C SER A 223 1.30 19.12 18.99
N GLU A 224 1.00 17.82 18.98
CA GLU A 224 1.96 16.72 18.87
C GLU A 224 2.05 16.20 17.42
N GLY A 225 1.76 17.07 16.46
CA GLY A 225 1.79 16.69 15.05
C GLY A 225 3.21 16.40 14.56
N GLU A 226 3.34 15.35 13.75
CA GLU A 226 4.61 14.94 13.12
C GLU A 226 4.51 15.05 11.58
N PRO A 227 4.53 16.27 11.00
CA PRO A 227 4.36 16.49 9.57
C PRO A 227 5.47 15.80 8.76
N GLU A 228 6.68 15.63 9.29
CA GLU A 228 7.78 14.88 8.68
C GLU A 228 7.45 13.39 8.45
N HIS A 229 6.45 12.88 9.15
CA HIS A 229 5.98 11.51 9.06
C HIS A 229 4.58 11.43 8.47
N CYS A 230 4.10 12.51 7.86
CA CYS A 230 2.81 12.59 7.18
C CYS A 230 2.99 12.86 5.67
N GLU A 231 1.98 12.47 4.91
CA GLU A 231 1.88 12.76 3.48
C GLU A 231 0.42 13.02 3.09
N LEU A 232 0.25 13.81 2.03
CA LEU A 232 -1.02 14.04 1.38
C LEU A 232 -1.12 13.08 0.19
N MET A 233 -2.16 12.27 0.18
CA MET A 233 -2.49 11.39 -0.93
C MET A 233 -3.68 11.96 -1.71
N PHE A 234 -3.54 12.06 -3.02
CA PHE A 234 -4.54 12.57 -3.93
C PHE A 234 -5.08 11.42 -4.78
N GLN A 235 -6.40 11.24 -4.79
CA GLN A 235 -7.07 10.30 -5.68
C GLN A 235 -8.03 11.07 -6.59
N VAL A 236 -7.79 11.03 -7.90
CA VAL A 236 -8.80 11.48 -8.87
C VAL A 236 -9.74 10.32 -9.15
N LYS A 237 -11.04 10.55 -9.00
CA LYS A 237 -12.07 9.53 -9.18
C LYS A 237 -13.16 9.98 -10.15
N ASP A 238 -13.71 9.02 -10.89
CA ASP A 238 -14.86 9.20 -11.79
C ASP A 238 -16.15 8.88 -11.03
N TYR A 239 -16.89 9.92 -10.64
CA TYR A 239 -18.11 9.79 -9.86
C TYR A 239 -19.19 9.02 -10.62
N CYS A 240 -19.83 8.05 -9.98
CA CYS A 240 -21.01 7.39 -10.51
C CYS A 240 -22.06 7.11 -9.45
N PHE A 241 -23.30 7.50 -9.72
CA PHE A 241 -24.41 7.25 -8.80
C PHE A 241 -24.74 5.76 -8.60
N ALA A 242 -24.52 4.93 -9.63
CA ALA A 242 -25.01 3.54 -9.66
C ALA A 242 -23.94 2.49 -9.29
N ARG A 243 -22.72 2.90 -8.97
CA ARG A 243 -21.59 2.01 -8.63
C ARG A 243 -20.61 2.74 -7.72
N GLU A 244 -19.59 2.02 -7.23
CA GLU A 244 -18.46 2.67 -6.60
C GLU A 244 -17.69 3.58 -7.57
N ASP A 245 -17.21 4.71 -7.05
CA ASP A 245 -16.43 5.67 -7.80
C ASP A 245 -15.10 5.04 -8.23
N ARG A 246 -14.77 5.16 -9.52
CA ARG A 246 -13.59 4.49 -10.08
C ARG A 246 -12.37 5.38 -9.99
N ILE A 247 -11.24 4.80 -9.62
CA ILE A 247 -9.95 5.52 -9.57
C ILE A 247 -9.45 5.79 -10.99
N VAL A 248 -9.27 7.07 -11.28
CA VAL A 248 -8.65 7.57 -12.51
C VAL A 248 -7.12 7.60 -12.38
N GLY A 249 -6.63 8.01 -11.21
CA GLY A 249 -5.22 8.06 -10.89
C GLY A 249 -4.97 8.45 -9.43
N VAL A 250 -3.77 8.13 -8.95
CA VAL A 250 -3.32 8.40 -7.58
C VAL A 250 -1.99 9.14 -7.58
N GLY A 251 -1.80 10.06 -6.64
CA GLY A 251 -0.57 10.82 -6.46
C GLY A 251 -0.31 11.08 -4.98
N VAL A 252 0.93 11.43 -4.62
CA VAL A 252 1.34 11.66 -3.23
C VAL A 252 2.27 12.85 -3.12
N LEU A 253 2.18 13.58 -2.02
CA LEU A 253 3.08 14.66 -1.63
C LEU A 253 3.49 14.46 -0.17
N GLN A 254 4.78 14.23 0.08
CA GLN A 254 5.29 14.08 1.45
C GLN A 254 5.46 15.44 2.10
N LEU A 255 4.89 15.62 3.30
CA LEU A 255 4.97 16.89 4.01
C LEU A 255 6.38 17.16 4.55
N ALA A 256 7.18 16.12 4.76
CA ALA A 256 8.61 16.22 5.11
C ALA A 256 9.40 17.15 4.18
N ASN A 257 9.09 17.14 2.88
CA ASN A 257 9.79 17.95 1.88
C ASN A 257 9.43 19.45 1.95
N MET A 258 8.48 19.82 2.81
CA MET A 258 7.90 21.16 2.89
C MET A 258 8.13 21.84 4.23
N ILE A 259 8.71 21.16 5.21
CA ILE A 259 8.82 21.67 6.59
C ILE A 259 9.61 22.97 6.64
N ASP A 260 10.70 23.08 5.88
CA ASP A 260 11.56 24.26 5.88
C ASP A 260 10.94 25.46 5.14
N GLN A 261 10.18 25.20 4.07
CA GLN A 261 9.60 26.25 3.24
C GLN A 261 8.22 26.71 3.76
N GLY A 262 7.52 25.85 4.48
CA GLY A 262 6.17 26.10 4.99
C GLY A 262 5.07 26.16 3.93
N THR A 263 5.41 26.25 2.64
CA THR A 263 4.45 26.29 1.53
C THR A 263 5.01 25.60 0.28
N CYS A 264 4.15 25.01 -0.53
CA CYS A 264 4.49 24.43 -1.83
C CYS A 264 3.33 24.60 -2.80
N ALA A 265 3.63 25.05 -4.02
CA ALA A 265 2.70 25.03 -5.15
C ALA A 265 3.32 24.17 -6.26
N CYS A 266 2.67 23.08 -6.63
CA CYS A 266 3.21 22.12 -7.58
C CYS A 266 2.13 21.33 -8.32
N TRP A 267 2.55 20.69 -9.41
CA TRP A 267 1.78 19.65 -10.07
C TRP A 267 2.16 18.29 -9.48
N VAL A 268 1.19 17.62 -8.85
CA VAL A 268 1.32 16.24 -8.41
C VAL A 268 0.94 15.33 -9.57
N GLN A 269 1.91 14.58 -10.08
CA GLN A 269 1.69 13.60 -11.14
C GLN A 269 0.82 12.44 -10.62
N LEU A 270 -0.09 11.96 -11.47
CA LEU A 270 -0.97 10.83 -11.17
C LEU A 270 -0.49 9.58 -11.89
N GLY A 271 -0.24 8.53 -11.11
CA GLY A 271 -0.03 7.18 -11.60
C GLY A 271 -1.31 6.35 -11.57
N ARG A 272 -1.30 5.19 -12.22
CA ARG A 272 -2.38 4.18 -12.09
C ARG A 272 -2.38 3.52 -10.72
N ARG A 273 -1.22 3.46 -10.08
CA ARG A 273 -0.95 2.90 -8.75
C ARG A 273 0.34 3.51 -8.20
N PHE A 274 0.58 3.40 -6.90
CA PHE A 274 1.87 3.76 -6.32
C PHE A 274 2.95 2.74 -6.65
N HIS A 275 4.18 3.21 -6.80
CA HIS A 275 5.35 2.35 -6.68
C HIS A 275 5.64 2.10 -5.20
N ILE A 276 5.76 0.83 -4.80
CA ILE A 276 6.04 0.44 -3.42
C ILE A 276 7.18 -0.57 -3.47
N ASP A 277 8.27 -0.27 -2.78
CA ASP A 277 9.44 -1.15 -2.73
C ASP A 277 9.22 -2.35 -1.82
N GLU A 278 10.22 -3.22 -1.71
CA GLU A 278 10.16 -4.43 -0.89
C GLU A 278 9.88 -4.12 0.59
N THR A 279 10.48 -3.05 1.13
CA THR A 279 10.26 -2.63 2.53
C THR A 279 8.82 -2.19 2.73
N GLY A 280 8.30 -1.36 1.84
CA GLY A 280 6.91 -0.90 1.88
C GLY A 280 5.92 -2.05 1.76
N LEU A 281 6.20 -3.05 0.92
CA LEU A 281 5.36 -4.24 0.78
C LEU A 281 5.33 -5.11 2.04
N ILE A 282 6.46 -5.26 2.73
CA ILE A 282 6.54 -5.96 4.03
C ILE A 282 5.69 -5.23 5.07
N LEU A 283 5.84 -3.91 5.18
CA LEU A 283 5.06 -3.09 6.11
C LEU A 283 3.55 -3.18 5.83
N LEU A 284 3.14 -3.07 4.57
CA LEU A 284 1.73 -3.24 4.18
C LEU A 284 1.21 -4.63 4.51
N ARG A 285 2.01 -5.68 4.33
CA ARG A 285 1.63 -7.05 4.68
C ARG A 285 1.36 -7.19 6.18
N ILE A 286 2.24 -6.67 7.03
CA ILE A 286 2.06 -6.70 8.48
C ILE A 286 0.85 -5.86 8.89
N LEU A 287 0.71 -4.65 8.35
CA LEU A 287 -0.44 -3.77 8.61
C LEU A 287 -1.76 -4.42 8.17
N SER A 288 -1.78 -5.16 7.06
CA SER A 288 -2.99 -5.82 6.54
C SER A 288 -3.53 -6.91 7.46
N GLN A 289 -2.69 -7.43 8.35
CA GLN A 289 -3.08 -8.45 9.33
C GLN A 289 -3.73 -7.81 10.58
N ARG A 290 -3.63 -6.48 10.75
CA ARG A 290 -4.24 -5.73 11.87
C ARG A 290 -5.70 -5.37 11.56
N GLN A 291 -6.54 -6.38 11.37
CA GLN A 291 -7.92 -6.21 10.88
C GLN A 291 -8.84 -5.43 11.85
N THR A 292 -8.51 -5.41 13.14
CA THR A 292 -9.26 -4.64 14.15
C THR A 292 -8.83 -3.18 14.25
N ASN A 293 -7.71 -2.81 13.61
CA ASN A 293 -7.20 -1.44 13.63
C ASN A 293 -7.67 -0.69 12.38
N GLU A 294 -8.58 0.26 12.56
CA GLU A 294 -9.17 1.05 11.46
C GLU A 294 -8.12 1.86 10.67
N ILE A 295 -7.11 2.39 11.37
CA ILE A 295 -6.02 3.17 10.75
C ILE A 295 -5.17 2.27 9.87
N ALA A 296 -4.80 1.09 10.34
CA ALA A 296 -4.06 0.11 9.55
C ALA A 296 -4.86 -0.32 8.31
N ARG A 297 -6.17 -0.59 8.48
CA ARG A 297 -7.06 -0.96 7.37
C ARG A 297 -7.18 0.14 6.33
N GLU A 298 -7.41 1.37 6.75
CA GLU A 298 -7.51 2.51 5.85
C GLU A 298 -6.18 2.76 5.12
N PHE A 299 -5.06 2.70 5.83
CA PHE A 299 -3.72 2.85 5.26
C PHE A 299 -3.45 1.79 4.18
N VAL A 300 -3.70 0.51 4.49
CA VAL A 300 -3.51 -0.59 3.53
C VAL A 300 -4.42 -0.42 2.32
N ARG A 301 -5.69 -0.04 2.52
CA ARG A 301 -6.63 0.23 1.42
C ARG A 301 -6.10 1.36 0.53
N LEU A 302 -5.72 2.49 1.10
CA LEU A 302 -5.22 3.65 0.34
C LEU A 302 -3.97 3.30 -0.46
N LYS A 303 -3.02 2.57 0.12
CA LYS A 303 -1.78 2.19 -0.57
C LYS A 303 -1.93 1.05 -1.58
N SER A 304 -2.99 0.25 -1.47
CA SER A 304 -3.28 -0.86 -2.40
C SER A 304 -4.30 -0.48 -3.48
N GLU A 305 -5.03 0.61 -3.32
CA GLU A 305 -6.00 1.06 -4.31
C GLU A 305 -5.33 1.50 -5.62
N CYS A 306 -5.84 1.02 -6.74
CA CYS A 306 -5.33 1.35 -8.06
C CYS A 306 -6.45 1.50 -9.09
N ARG A 307 -6.07 2.09 -10.22
CA ARG A 307 -6.92 2.25 -11.39
C ARG A 307 -7.16 0.90 -12.08
N TYR A 308 -8.44 0.61 -12.32
CA TYR A 308 -8.88 -0.51 -13.15
C TYR A 308 -9.61 -0.03 -14.39
N GLU A 309 -9.23 -0.57 -15.54
CA GLU A 309 -9.98 -0.39 -16.80
C GLU A 309 -10.97 -1.56 -16.92
N THR A 310 -12.23 -1.27 -17.24
CA THR A 310 -13.24 -2.31 -17.52
C THR A 310 -12.92 -3.01 -18.84
N GLU A 311 -13.22 -4.31 -18.96
CA GLU A 311 -12.98 -5.12 -20.17
C GLU A 311 -13.57 -4.50 -21.44
N SER A 312 -14.71 -3.81 -21.34
CA SER A 312 -15.33 -3.07 -22.46
C SER A 312 -14.48 -1.89 -22.97
N THR A 313 -13.68 -1.29 -22.09
CA THR A 313 -12.74 -0.21 -22.43
C THR A 313 -11.50 -0.75 -23.14
N ILE A 314 -11.03 -1.96 -22.75
CA ILE A 314 -9.92 -2.66 -23.41
C ILE A 314 -10.30 -3.08 -24.82
N ALA A 315 -11.52 -3.61 -25.01
CA ALA A 315 -12.02 -3.96 -26.35
C ALA A 315 -12.13 -2.72 -27.26
N ALA A 316 -12.60 -1.58 -26.74
CA ALA A 316 -12.70 -0.33 -27.49
C ALA A 316 -11.33 0.28 -27.86
N SER A 317 -10.34 0.19 -26.97
CA SER A 317 -8.98 0.68 -27.24
C SER A 317 -8.24 -0.20 -28.25
N MET A 318 -8.41 -1.53 -28.20
CA MET A 318 -7.89 -2.46 -29.22
C MET A 318 -8.54 -2.25 -30.59
N SER A 319 -9.86 -1.98 -30.62
CA SER A 319 -10.60 -1.70 -31.87
C SER A 319 -10.12 -0.39 -32.53
N ASN A 320 -9.84 0.65 -31.74
CA ASN A 320 -9.33 1.92 -32.26
C ASN A 320 -7.87 1.83 -32.73
N GLN A 321 -7.04 0.95 -32.14
CA GLN A 321 -5.69 0.69 -32.64
C GLN A 321 -5.68 -0.08 -33.96
N GLN A 322 -6.60 -1.04 -34.17
CA GLN A 322 -6.77 -1.73 -35.45
C GLN A 322 -7.31 -0.83 -36.57
N LEU A 323 -8.20 0.12 -36.25
CA LEU A 323 -8.70 1.10 -37.22
C LEU A 323 -7.63 2.11 -37.65
N ALA A 324 -6.68 2.44 -36.77
CA ALA A 324 -5.56 3.32 -37.09
C ALA A 324 -4.53 2.67 -38.02
N THR A 325 -4.25 1.36 -37.86
CA THR A 325 -3.34 0.63 -38.76
C THR A 325 -3.94 0.36 -40.14
N THR A 326 -5.27 0.21 -40.23
CA THR A 326 -5.95 -0.02 -41.53
C THR A 326 -6.09 1.25 -42.38
N ARG A 327 -5.87 2.45 -41.81
CA ARG A 327 -5.88 3.73 -42.55
C ARG A 327 -4.51 4.14 -43.12
N VAL A 328 -3.47 3.35 -42.87
CA VAL A 328 -2.10 3.59 -43.36
C VAL A 328 -1.64 2.47 -44.32
N SER A 329 -2.59 1.70 -44.89
CA SER A 329 -2.31 0.72 -45.95
C SER A 329 -2.85 1.21 -47.29
#